data_AF-A0A6P0DPE9-F1
#
_entry.id   AF-A0A6P0DPE9-F1
#
_cell.length_a   1.000
_cell.length_b   1.000
_cell.length_c   1.000
_cell.angle_alpha   90.00
_cell.angle_beta   90.00
_cell.angle_gamma   90.00
#
_symmetry.space_group_name_H-M   'P 1'
#
loop_
_entity.id
_entity.type
_entity.pdbx_description
1 polymer ?
#
loop_
_entity_poly.entity_id
_entity_poly.type
_entity_poly.pdbx_seq_one_letter_code
_entity_poly.pdbx_strand_id
1 'polypeptide(L)'
;MDITSLLGEIHKALLAQYEADPPARHKIVVDDGVEEWSELSEWQDMITDAEEGIRTLTPQGRAAAVARVSRIVDLDAFLSARALVLSEKSYRDLVEGLPATLRRVAETLAQRSHGNYATDPYAAQYPQWKAKTTAARRSTDEYVKTFDDLFDRWKAADKRAASTISTWRGYLARFTKFVGHDDPHRVERADALRWKDALIAEGLKKISTTYLAALNTLYRFGLRDSETTGINRNPFEGVKAPQKAVAGTRRLPFTRPEVALILSAARKETLAHLRWIPWLQAQTGSRVAEIAQLWATMVI
;
A
#
# COMPACT_ATOMS: atom_id res chain seq x y z
N MET A 1 17.85 3.23 -16.65
CA MET A 1 17.23 4.25 -15.78
C MET A 1 18.21 4.50 -14.65
N ASP A 2 18.50 5.75 -14.32
CA ASP A 2 19.47 6.07 -13.27
C ASP A 2 18.74 6.06 -11.91
N ILE A 3 19.01 5.04 -11.10
CA ILE A 3 18.36 4.85 -9.79
C ILE A 3 18.76 5.96 -8.81
N THR A 4 19.97 6.48 -8.91
CA THR A 4 20.44 7.56 -8.05
C THR A 4 19.61 8.83 -8.30
N SER A 5 19.29 9.14 -9.56
CA SER A 5 18.39 10.27 -9.85
C SER A 5 16.96 10.03 -9.34
N LEU A 6 16.45 8.79 -9.33
CA LEU A 6 15.12 8.47 -8.81
C LEU A 6 15.05 8.61 -7.28
N LEU A 7 16.12 8.20 -6.58
CA LEU A 7 16.28 8.42 -5.15
C LEU A 7 16.29 9.92 -4.81
N GLY A 8 16.90 10.75 -5.66
CA GLY A 8 16.86 12.20 -5.52
C GLY A 8 15.43 12.78 -5.65
N GLU A 9 14.63 12.25 -6.56
CA GLU A 9 13.21 12.64 -6.68
C GLU A 9 12.37 12.24 -5.46
N ILE A 10 12.66 11.07 -4.86
CA ILE A 10 12.04 10.66 -3.59
C ILE A 10 12.44 11.61 -2.46
N HIS A 11 13.74 11.93 -2.34
CA HIS A 11 14.26 12.88 -1.37
C HIS A 11 13.54 14.22 -1.44
N LYS A 12 13.47 14.79 -2.64
CA LYS A 12 12.81 16.07 -2.90
C LYS A 12 11.31 16.01 -2.58
N ALA A 13 10.63 14.95 -3.00
CA ALA A 13 9.19 14.80 -2.77
C ALA A 13 8.84 14.70 -1.28
N LEU A 14 9.64 13.98 -0.49
CA LEU A 14 9.45 13.91 0.96
C LEU A 14 9.71 15.26 1.63
N LEU A 15 10.81 15.94 1.31
CA LEU A 15 11.07 17.27 1.88
C LEU A 15 9.99 18.30 1.57
N ALA A 16 9.34 18.20 0.41
CA ALA A 16 8.23 19.07 0.02
C ALA A 16 6.96 18.82 0.86
N GLN A 17 6.71 17.59 1.31
CA GLN A 17 5.56 17.27 2.18
C GLN A 17 5.63 17.98 3.54
N TYR A 18 6.85 18.21 4.03
CA TYR A 18 7.14 18.85 5.32
C TYR A 18 7.66 20.29 5.16
N GLU A 19 7.48 20.91 4.00
CA GLU A 19 7.98 22.27 3.73
C GLU A 19 7.26 23.32 4.58
N ALA A 20 5.94 23.21 4.71
CA ALA A 20 5.11 24.13 5.49
C ALA A 20 5.10 23.82 6.99
N ASP A 21 5.27 22.55 7.35
CA ASP A 21 5.18 22.07 8.73
C ASP A 21 6.23 20.97 8.97
N PRO A 22 7.40 21.30 9.54
CA PRO A 22 8.40 20.30 9.87
C PRO A 22 7.90 19.42 11.04
N PRO A 23 8.41 18.18 11.18
CA PRO A 23 7.97 17.28 12.24
C PRO A 23 8.05 17.91 13.64
N ALA A 24 6.92 17.87 14.35
CA ALA A 24 6.80 18.43 15.69
C ALA A 24 7.66 17.66 16.71
N ARG A 25 8.21 18.41 17.67
CA ARG A 25 9.08 17.89 18.73
C ARG A 25 8.35 17.95 20.06
N HIS A 26 8.35 16.84 20.77
CA HIS A 26 7.64 16.69 22.03
C HIS A 26 8.64 16.33 23.13
N LYS A 27 8.53 16.99 24.27
CA LYS A 27 9.29 16.61 25.47
C LYS A 27 8.53 15.51 26.18
N ILE A 28 9.15 14.36 26.36
CA ILE A 28 8.62 13.21 27.09
C ILE A 28 9.42 13.01 28.37
N VAL A 29 8.72 12.75 29.47
CA VAL A 29 9.36 12.43 30.76
C VAL A 29 9.57 10.92 30.80
N VAL A 30 10.81 10.50 31.00
CA VAL A 30 11.24 9.11 31.15
C VAL A 30 11.90 8.93 32.54
N ASP A 31 12.10 7.70 32.98
CA ASP A 31 12.60 7.40 34.32
C ASP A 31 13.95 8.07 34.63
N ASP A 32 14.78 8.30 33.60
CA ASP A 32 16.12 8.94 33.70
C ASP A 32 16.15 10.42 33.26
N GLY A 33 15.00 11.09 33.04
CA GLY A 33 14.97 12.52 32.75
C GLY A 33 13.90 12.97 31.75
N VAL A 34 14.23 13.98 30.95
CA VAL A 34 13.35 14.48 29.87
C VAL A 34 14.03 14.18 28.54
N GLU A 35 13.41 13.28 27.78
CA GLU A 35 13.80 12.97 26.41
C GLU A 35 12.97 13.79 25.43
N GLU A 36 13.45 13.87 24.20
CA GLU A 36 12.73 14.51 23.12
C GLU A 36 12.33 13.48 22.07
N TRP A 37 11.02 13.40 21.85
CA TRP A 37 10.44 12.51 20.86
C TRP A 37 9.97 13.32 19.64
N SER A 38 10.24 12.78 18.47
CA SER A 38 9.66 13.23 17.21
C SER A 38 9.42 12.02 16.31
N GLU A 39 8.55 12.18 15.33
CA GLU A 39 8.34 11.18 14.27
C GLU A 39 9.67 10.76 13.61
N LEU A 40 10.65 11.66 13.52
CA LEU A 40 11.96 11.38 12.93
C LEU A 40 12.77 10.35 13.73
N SER A 41 12.55 10.22 15.04
CA SER A 41 13.16 9.18 15.86
C SER A 41 12.64 7.80 15.47
N GLU A 42 11.33 7.67 15.23
CA GLU A 42 10.75 6.42 14.72
C GLU A 42 11.24 6.08 13.32
N TRP A 43 11.43 7.11 12.47
CA TRP A 43 12.01 6.91 11.15
C TRP A 43 13.44 6.37 11.26
N GLN A 44 14.26 6.88 12.17
CA GLN A 44 15.63 6.41 12.37
C GLN A 44 15.68 4.92 12.75
N ASP A 45 14.78 4.46 13.63
CA ASP A 45 14.67 3.04 13.98
C ASP A 45 14.28 2.19 12.76
N MET A 46 13.26 2.61 12.01
CA MET A 46 12.82 1.90 10.81
C MET A 46 13.88 1.86 9.71
N ILE A 47 14.65 2.95 9.54
CA ILE A 47 15.76 3.03 8.59
C ILE A 47 16.88 2.07 9.02
N THR A 48 17.20 2.03 10.32
CA THR A 48 18.24 1.14 10.86
C THR A 48 17.86 -0.33 10.68
N ASP A 49 16.62 -0.70 11.01
CA ASP A 49 16.07 -2.04 10.76
C ASP A 49 16.16 -2.43 9.27
N ALA A 50 15.84 -1.48 8.38
CA ALA A 50 15.89 -1.72 6.94
C ALA A 50 17.31 -1.95 6.43
N GLU A 51 18.28 -1.16 6.91
CA GLU A 51 19.69 -1.37 6.57
C GLU A 51 20.20 -2.72 7.06
N GLU A 52 19.86 -3.12 8.29
CA GLU A 52 20.24 -4.43 8.81
C GLU A 52 19.64 -5.56 7.96
N GLY A 53 18.36 -5.44 7.59
CA GLY A 53 17.71 -6.37 6.67
C GLY A 53 18.43 -6.47 5.32
N ILE A 54 18.82 -5.34 4.72
CA ILE A 54 19.57 -5.30 3.45
C ILE A 54 20.95 -5.93 3.58
N ARG A 55 21.68 -5.70 4.69
CA ARG A 55 23.02 -6.28 4.93
C ARG A 55 23.02 -7.82 4.94
N THR A 56 21.89 -8.46 5.23
CA THR A 56 21.78 -9.92 5.15
C THR A 56 21.95 -10.46 3.72
N LEU A 57 21.76 -9.63 2.69
CA LEU A 57 21.77 -9.98 1.27
C LEU A 57 20.77 -11.08 0.88
N THR A 58 19.81 -11.41 1.75
CA THR A 58 18.77 -12.42 1.50
C THR A 58 17.51 -11.81 0.88
N PRO A 59 16.68 -12.59 0.15
CA PRO A 59 15.36 -12.14 -0.28
C PRO A 59 14.46 -11.72 0.90
N GLN A 60 14.51 -12.47 2.01
CA GLN A 60 13.72 -12.20 3.21
C GLN A 60 14.13 -10.88 3.88
N GLY A 61 15.43 -10.63 4.01
CA GLY A 61 15.95 -9.39 4.58
C GLY A 61 15.59 -8.17 3.73
N ARG A 62 15.65 -8.28 2.40
CA ARG A 62 15.17 -7.22 1.49
C ARG A 62 13.67 -6.98 1.62
N ALA A 63 12.85 -8.03 1.68
CA ALA A 63 11.41 -7.89 1.87
C ALA A 63 11.06 -7.23 3.22
N ALA A 64 11.78 -7.59 4.28
CA ALA A 64 11.65 -6.95 5.59
C ALA A 64 12.05 -5.47 5.54
N ALA A 65 13.14 -5.13 4.85
CA ALA A 65 13.58 -3.76 4.67
C ALA A 65 12.54 -2.91 3.93
N VAL A 66 11.96 -3.43 2.83
CA VAL A 66 10.84 -2.79 2.13
C VAL A 66 9.68 -2.54 3.07
N ALA A 67 9.26 -3.54 3.84
CA ALA A 67 8.13 -3.42 4.76
C ALA A 67 8.34 -2.33 5.83
N ARG A 68 9.59 -2.07 6.24
CA ARG A 68 9.94 -1.00 7.18
C ARG A 68 9.88 0.37 6.51
N VAL A 69 10.61 0.57 5.42
CA VAL A 69 10.68 1.87 4.73
C VAL A 69 9.36 2.27 4.08
N SER A 70 8.49 1.32 3.73
CA SER A 70 7.14 1.59 3.21
C SER A 70 6.22 2.30 4.21
N ARG A 71 6.59 2.36 5.50
CA ARG A 71 5.86 3.17 6.50
C ARG A 71 6.21 4.65 6.44
N ILE A 72 7.37 4.98 5.87
CA ILE A 72 7.87 6.34 5.67
C ILE A 72 7.50 6.85 4.27
N VAL A 73 7.64 6.00 3.26
CA VAL A 73 7.38 6.37 1.87
C VAL A 73 6.59 5.28 1.12
N ASP A 74 5.47 5.68 0.53
CA ASP A 74 4.71 4.81 -0.37
C ASP A 74 5.40 4.76 -1.75
N LEU A 75 6.33 3.81 -1.90
CA LEU A 75 7.09 3.59 -3.13
C LEU A 75 6.18 3.26 -4.31
N ASP A 76 5.14 2.45 -4.10
CA ASP A 76 4.25 2.02 -5.16
C ASP A 76 3.43 3.20 -5.67
N ALA A 77 2.92 4.05 -4.78
CA ALA A 77 2.26 5.29 -5.16
C ALA A 77 3.22 6.26 -5.85
N PHE A 78 4.45 6.39 -5.34
CA PHE A 78 5.47 7.28 -5.91
C PHE A 78 5.85 6.90 -7.35
N LEU A 79 6.11 5.61 -7.60
CA LEU A 79 6.44 5.07 -8.93
C LEU A 79 5.21 5.15 -9.85
N SER A 80 4.02 4.81 -9.34
CA SER A 80 2.76 4.88 -10.09
C SER A 80 2.44 6.30 -10.55
N ALA A 81 2.59 7.30 -9.68
CA ALA A 81 2.34 8.70 -10.01
C ALA A 81 3.25 9.22 -11.14
N ARG A 82 4.37 8.55 -11.37
CA ARG A 82 5.35 8.88 -12.42
C ARG A 82 5.34 7.89 -13.59
N ALA A 83 4.38 6.95 -13.62
CA ALA A 83 4.26 5.89 -14.62
C ALA A 83 5.57 5.11 -14.83
N LEU A 84 6.31 4.83 -13.75
CA LEU A 84 7.59 4.13 -13.81
C LEU A 84 7.39 2.64 -13.52
N VAL A 85 7.77 1.80 -14.47
CA VAL A 85 7.92 0.35 -14.29
C VAL A 85 9.40 0.03 -14.20
N LEU A 86 9.82 -0.55 -13.08
CA LEU A 86 11.22 -0.91 -12.83
C LEU A 86 11.44 -2.39 -13.14
N SER A 87 12.59 -2.71 -13.73
CA SER A 87 13.07 -4.10 -13.77
C SER A 87 13.31 -4.61 -12.35
N GLU A 88 13.31 -5.93 -12.14
CA GLU A 88 13.58 -6.51 -10.82
C GLU A 88 14.92 -6.02 -10.22
N LYS A 89 15.96 -5.91 -11.06
CA LYS A 89 17.25 -5.33 -10.67
C LYS A 89 17.12 -3.86 -10.28
N SER A 90 16.46 -3.06 -11.10
CA SER A 90 16.26 -1.63 -10.84
C SER A 90 15.44 -1.36 -9.59
N TYR A 91 14.41 -2.18 -9.33
CA TYR A 91 13.63 -2.11 -8.11
C TYR A 91 14.46 -2.50 -6.89
N ARG A 92 15.30 -3.54 -7.02
CA ARG A 92 16.25 -3.94 -5.97
C ARG A 92 17.25 -2.84 -5.65
N ASP A 93 17.89 -2.27 -6.67
CA ASP A 93 18.85 -1.16 -6.51
C ASP A 93 18.18 0.07 -5.86
N LEU A 94 16.91 0.35 -6.20
CA LEU A 94 16.12 1.41 -5.57
C LEU A 94 15.89 1.13 -4.07
N VAL A 95 15.44 -0.08 -3.74
CA VAL A 95 15.20 -0.50 -2.36
C VAL A 95 16.48 -0.45 -1.53
N GLU A 96 17.61 -0.91 -2.09
CA GLU A 96 18.90 -0.92 -1.39
C GLU A 96 19.46 0.49 -1.15
N GLY A 97 19.18 1.45 -2.04
CA GLY A 97 19.59 2.85 -1.88
C GLY A 97 18.64 3.74 -1.06
N LEU A 98 17.44 3.24 -0.76
CA LEU A 98 16.38 4.03 -0.11
C LEU A 98 16.68 4.38 1.35
N PRO A 99 17.17 3.48 2.23
CA PRO A 99 17.44 3.82 3.62
C PRO A 99 18.43 4.99 3.77
N ALA A 100 19.51 4.99 2.98
CA ALA A 100 20.47 6.09 2.97
C ALA A 100 19.83 7.42 2.52
N THR A 101 18.90 7.37 1.58
CA THR A 101 18.14 8.55 1.13
C THR A 101 17.19 9.05 2.20
N LEU A 102 16.47 8.15 2.89
CA LEU A 102 15.56 8.50 3.98
C LEU A 102 16.32 9.08 5.18
N ARG A 103 17.52 8.60 5.48
CA ARG A 103 18.38 9.17 6.52
C ARG A 103 18.70 10.64 6.24
N ARG A 104 19.09 10.96 5.00
CA ARG A 104 19.39 12.34 4.56
C ARG A 104 18.17 13.26 4.65
N VAL A 105 16.99 12.75 4.30
CA VAL A 105 15.72 13.46 4.49
C VAL A 105 15.50 13.73 5.98
N ALA A 106 15.60 12.70 6.83
CA ALA A 106 15.39 12.84 8.27
C ALA A 106 16.35 13.83 8.91
N GLU A 107 17.63 13.82 8.54
CA GLU A 107 18.63 14.80 9.00
C GLU A 107 18.25 16.22 8.58
N THR A 108 17.83 16.42 7.33
CA THR A 108 17.42 17.73 6.83
C THR A 108 16.16 18.24 7.54
N LEU A 109 15.16 17.37 7.76
CA LEU A 109 13.96 17.72 8.50
C LEU A 109 14.24 17.99 9.98
N ALA A 110 15.19 17.28 10.58
CA ALA A 110 15.65 17.55 11.95
C ALA A 110 16.27 18.95 12.05
N GLN A 111 17.08 19.39 11.08
CA GLN A 111 17.60 20.76 11.06
C GLN A 111 16.46 21.79 10.96
N ARG A 112 15.47 21.54 10.08
CA ARG A 112 14.31 22.43 9.92
C ARG A 112 13.45 22.50 11.18
N SER A 113 13.26 21.39 11.90
CA SER A 113 12.53 21.37 13.18
C SER A 113 13.29 22.10 14.30
N HIS A 114 14.58 22.38 14.13
CA HIS A 114 15.36 23.28 14.97
C HIS A 114 15.37 24.74 14.45
N GLY A 115 14.58 25.05 13.43
CA GLY A 115 14.52 26.39 12.81
C GLY A 115 15.63 26.67 11.79
N ASN A 116 16.47 25.68 11.46
CA ASN A 116 17.52 25.83 10.46
C ASN A 116 17.02 25.41 9.07
N TYR A 117 16.62 26.40 8.27
CA TYR A 117 16.13 26.23 6.90
C TYR A 117 17.21 26.50 5.84
N ALA A 118 18.48 26.23 6.16
CA ALA A 118 19.55 26.28 5.18
C ALA A 118 19.27 25.39 3.96
N THR A 119 19.93 25.70 2.84
CA THR A 119 19.81 24.91 1.61
C THR A 119 20.21 23.46 1.87
N ASP A 120 19.43 22.53 1.32
CA ASP A 120 19.66 21.08 1.45
C ASP A 120 21.08 20.70 0.95
N PRO A 121 21.98 20.23 1.83
CA PRO A 121 23.35 19.91 1.47
C PRO A 121 23.46 18.63 0.62
N TYR A 122 22.40 17.80 0.58
CA TYR A 122 22.37 16.54 -0.16
C TYR A 122 21.85 16.69 -1.58
N ALA A 123 21.14 17.78 -1.89
CA ALA A 123 20.53 18.02 -3.20
C ALA A 123 21.54 17.90 -4.36
N ALA A 124 22.77 18.38 -4.17
CA ALA A 124 23.82 18.34 -5.19
C ALA A 124 24.39 16.93 -5.45
N GLN A 125 24.17 15.97 -4.55
CA GLN A 125 24.64 14.59 -4.70
C GLN A 125 23.75 13.75 -5.63
N TYR A 126 22.52 14.21 -5.87
CA TYR A 126 21.59 13.54 -6.76
C TYR A 126 21.71 14.13 -8.16
N PRO A 127 22.01 13.32 -9.20
CA PRO A 127 21.97 13.79 -10.56
C PRO A 127 20.53 14.21 -10.89
N GLN A 128 20.37 15.28 -11.67
CA GLN A 128 19.04 15.71 -12.11
C GLN A 128 18.35 14.55 -12.82
N TRP A 129 17.13 14.25 -12.38
CA TRP A 129 16.26 13.33 -13.08
C TRP A 129 15.92 13.90 -14.45
N LYS A 130 16.74 13.53 -15.45
CA LYS A 130 16.34 13.57 -16.84
C LYS A 130 15.50 12.34 -17.03
N ALA A 131 14.19 12.49 -16.84
CA ALA A 131 13.27 11.50 -17.33
C ALA A 131 13.76 11.16 -18.75
N LYS A 132 14.16 9.91 -18.99
CA LYS A 132 13.89 9.38 -20.32
C LYS A 132 12.38 9.43 -20.35
N THR A 133 11.89 10.53 -20.87
CA THR A 133 10.62 10.63 -21.52
C THR A 133 10.67 9.52 -22.57
N THR A 134 10.46 8.26 -22.19
CA THR A 134 9.31 7.57 -22.76
C THR A 134 8.23 8.60 -22.57
N ALA A 135 8.00 9.37 -23.64
CA ALA A 135 6.89 10.29 -23.74
C ALA A 135 5.79 9.66 -22.92
N ALA A 136 5.21 10.42 -21.98
CA ALA A 136 3.80 10.25 -21.72
C ALA A 136 3.22 10.05 -23.11
N ARG A 137 2.89 8.80 -23.44
CA ARG A 137 2.42 8.44 -24.76
C ARG A 137 1.03 9.06 -24.78
N ARG A 138 0.99 10.36 -25.05
CA ARG A 138 0.09 10.94 -26.02
C ARG A 138 0.53 10.38 -27.38
N SER A 139 0.52 9.06 -27.50
CA SER A 139 0.35 8.40 -28.78
C SER A 139 -1.11 8.05 -28.80
N THR A 140 -1.81 8.66 -29.73
CA THR A 140 -3.07 8.20 -30.28
C THR A 140 -2.96 6.79 -30.90
N ASP A 141 -2.28 5.79 -30.30
CA ASP A 141 -2.00 4.55 -31.03
C ASP A 141 -1.54 3.28 -30.26
N GLU A 142 -1.87 3.09 -28.98
CA GLU A 142 -1.82 1.71 -28.46
C GLU A 142 -2.79 1.46 -27.30
N TYR A 143 -3.72 0.54 -27.54
CA TYR A 143 -4.62 -0.02 -26.54
C TYR A 143 -3.86 -0.66 -25.37
N VAL A 144 -4.54 -0.93 -24.25
CA VAL A 144 -3.91 -1.64 -23.12
C VAL A 144 -3.37 -2.97 -23.60
N LYS A 145 -2.16 -3.35 -23.19
CA LYS A 145 -1.54 -4.62 -23.61
C LYS A 145 -1.55 -5.65 -22.50
N THR A 146 -1.48 -5.19 -21.26
CA THR A 146 -1.40 -6.04 -20.07
C THR A 146 -2.57 -5.82 -19.12
N PHE A 147 -2.73 -6.75 -18.17
CA PHE A 147 -3.67 -6.54 -17.08
C PHE A 147 -3.25 -5.39 -16.18
N ASP A 148 -1.95 -5.20 -15.97
CA ASP A 148 -1.43 -4.07 -15.20
C ASP A 148 -1.69 -2.73 -15.89
N ASP A 149 -1.59 -2.65 -17.23
CA ASP A 149 -1.97 -1.44 -17.99
C ASP A 149 -3.44 -1.08 -17.76
N LEU A 150 -4.33 -2.07 -17.85
CA LEU A 150 -5.76 -1.87 -17.61
C LEU A 150 -6.04 -1.45 -16.17
N PHE A 151 -5.35 -2.07 -15.21
CA PHE A 151 -5.47 -1.77 -13.79
C PHE A 151 -4.96 -0.37 -13.45
N ASP A 152 -3.82 0.04 -14.01
CA ASP A 152 -3.23 1.34 -13.76
C ASP A 152 -4.09 2.47 -14.35
N ARG A 153 -4.71 2.26 -15.52
CA ARG A 153 -5.72 3.19 -16.06
C ARG A 153 -6.94 3.30 -15.16
N TRP A 154 -7.46 2.17 -14.68
CA TRP A 154 -8.59 2.15 -13.74
C TRP A 154 -8.27 2.85 -12.41
N LYS A 155 -7.04 2.67 -11.92
CA LYS A 155 -6.52 3.31 -10.70
C LYS A 155 -6.34 4.82 -10.90
N ALA A 156 -5.89 5.26 -12.06
CA ALA A 156 -5.70 6.69 -12.36
C ALA A 156 -7.00 7.45 -12.55
N ALA A 157 -8.10 6.76 -12.89
CA ALA A 157 -9.39 7.39 -13.18
C ALA A 157 -10.12 7.95 -11.94
N ASP A 158 -9.84 7.45 -10.74
CA ASP A 158 -10.51 7.90 -9.51
C ASP A 158 -9.67 7.60 -8.24
N LYS A 159 -9.92 8.34 -7.15
CA LYS A 159 -9.31 8.06 -5.85
C LYS A 159 -9.85 6.73 -5.29
N ARG A 160 -8.94 5.80 -4.99
CA ARG A 160 -9.24 4.46 -4.46
C ARG A 160 -8.52 4.28 -3.12
N ALA A 161 -9.13 3.53 -2.20
CA ALA A 161 -8.45 3.15 -0.96
C ALA A 161 -7.24 2.25 -1.26
N ALA A 162 -6.11 2.48 -0.59
CA ALA A 162 -4.88 1.70 -0.76
C ALA A 162 -5.11 0.18 -0.53
N SER A 163 -5.95 -0.17 0.45
CA SER A 163 -6.34 -1.56 0.71
C SER A 163 -7.08 -2.21 -0.47
N THR A 164 -7.89 -1.45 -1.21
CA THR A 164 -8.58 -1.93 -2.41
C THR A 164 -7.57 -2.17 -3.53
N ILE A 165 -6.64 -1.24 -3.75
CA ILE A 165 -5.58 -1.38 -4.76
C ILE A 165 -4.75 -2.64 -4.50
N SER A 166 -4.23 -2.80 -3.28
CA SER A 166 -3.42 -3.97 -2.89
C SER A 166 -4.19 -5.29 -3.05
N THR A 167 -5.43 -5.34 -2.56
CA THR A 167 -6.28 -6.54 -2.66
C THR A 167 -6.55 -6.92 -4.12
N TRP A 168 -6.89 -5.93 -4.95
CA TRP A 168 -7.26 -6.18 -6.35
C TRP A 168 -6.04 -6.55 -7.20
N ARG A 169 -4.86 -5.99 -6.93
CA ARG A 169 -3.60 -6.47 -7.55
C ARG A 169 -3.39 -7.95 -7.27
N GLY A 170 -3.62 -8.39 -6.03
CA GLY A 170 -3.56 -9.82 -5.67
C GLY A 170 -4.53 -10.68 -6.48
N TYR A 171 -5.78 -10.23 -6.66
CA TYR A 171 -6.77 -10.96 -7.47
C TYR A 171 -6.38 -11.03 -8.95
N LEU A 172 -5.86 -9.93 -9.51
CA LEU A 172 -5.45 -9.82 -10.90
C LEU A 172 -4.21 -10.67 -11.19
N ALA A 173 -3.20 -10.64 -10.32
CA ALA A 173 -2.03 -11.50 -10.42
C ALA A 173 -2.40 -12.99 -10.38
N ARG A 174 -3.34 -13.35 -9.49
CA ARG A 174 -3.85 -14.72 -9.39
C ARG A 174 -4.56 -15.16 -10.68
N PHE A 175 -5.37 -14.28 -11.25
CA PHE A 175 -6.06 -14.55 -12.51
C PHE A 175 -5.08 -14.66 -13.70
N THR A 176 -4.11 -13.75 -13.80
CA THR A 176 -3.04 -13.75 -14.81
C THR A 176 -2.28 -15.08 -14.80
N LYS A 177 -1.91 -15.57 -13.60
CA LYS A 177 -1.28 -16.87 -13.43
C LYS A 177 -2.20 -18.03 -13.86
N PHE A 178 -3.50 -17.94 -13.61
CA PHE A 178 -4.47 -18.96 -13.98
C PHE A 178 -4.67 -19.08 -15.49
N VAL A 179 -4.79 -17.95 -16.21
CA VAL A 179 -4.95 -17.96 -17.68
C VAL A 179 -3.63 -18.19 -18.41
N GLY A 180 -2.50 -17.94 -17.76
CA GLY A 180 -1.16 -18.21 -18.30
C GLY A 180 -0.67 -17.18 -19.33
N HIS A 181 -1.33 -16.03 -19.40
CA HIS A 181 -0.92 -14.89 -20.23
C HIS A 181 -1.32 -13.59 -19.53
N ASP A 182 -0.71 -12.49 -19.96
CA ASP A 182 -0.94 -11.15 -19.43
C ASP A 182 -1.51 -10.23 -20.52
N ASP A 183 -2.61 -10.67 -21.14
CA ASP A 183 -3.23 -9.93 -22.25
C ASP A 183 -4.75 -9.88 -22.03
N PRO A 184 -5.33 -8.71 -21.74
CA PRO A 184 -6.75 -8.57 -21.46
C PRO A 184 -7.63 -8.75 -22.71
N HIS A 185 -7.10 -8.61 -23.93
CA HIS A 185 -7.87 -8.82 -25.17
C HIS A 185 -8.03 -10.30 -25.53
N ARG A 186 -7.16 -11.15 -24.99
CA ARG A 186 -7.19 -12.60 -25.20
C ARG A 186 -8.15 -13.33 -24.27
N VAL A 187 -8.65 -12.68 -23.23
CA VAL A 187 -9.58 -13.32 -22.29
C VAL A 187 -10.94 -13.53 -22.94
N GLU A 188 -11.43 -14.75 -22.84
CA GLU A 188 -12.75 -15.12 -23.33
C GLU A 188 -13.70 -15.46 -22.19
N ARG A 189 -14.99 -15.52 -22.53
CA ARG A 189 -16.02 -15.94 -21.56
C ARG A 189 -15.74 -17.33 -20.99
N ALA A 190 -15.14 -18.22 -21.78
CA ALA A 190 -14.72 -19.54 -21.33
C ALA A 190 -13.69 -19.46 -20.20
N ASP A 191 -12.73 -18.53 -20.25
CA ASP A 191 -11.74 -18.32 -19.18
C ASP A 191 -12.38 -17.79 -17.91
N ALA A 192 -13.34 -16.87 -18.02
CA ALA A 192 -14.08 -16.37 -16.87
C ALA A 192 -14.88 -17.47 -16.17
N LEU A 193 -15.50 -18.38 -16.94
CA LEU A 193 -16.22 -19.55 -16.40
C LEU A 193 -15.26 -20.57 -15.76
N ARG A 194 -14.16 -20.91 -16.45
CA ARG A 194 -13.09 -21.79 -15.92
C ARG A 194 -12.50 -21.22 -14.64
N TRP A 195 -12.30 -19.90 -14.58
CA TRP A 195 -11.80 -19.22 -13.39
C TRP A 195 -12.78 -19.32 -12.22
N LYS A 196 -14.07 -19.04 -12.47
CA LYS A 196 -15.14 -19.24 -11.49
C LYS A 196 -15.14 -20.68 -10.96
N ASP A 197 -15.07 -21.68 -11.83
CA ASP A 197 -15.09 -23.10 -11.43
C ASP A 197 -13.83 -23.49 -10.64
N ALA A 198 -12.65 -22.98 -11.01
CA ALA A 198 -11.42 -23.19 -10.26
C ALA A 198 -11.49 -22.60 -8.84
N LEU A 199 -12.03 -21.39 -8.69
CA LEU A 199 -12.23 -20.77 -7.37
C LEU A 199 -13.24 -21.54 -6.51
N ILE A 200 -14.25 -22.16 -7.14
CA ILE A 200 -15.22 -23.04 -6.45
C ILE A 200 -14.52 -24.34 -6.00
N ALA A 201 -13.73 -24.97 -6.86
CA ALA A 201 -13.01 -26.20 -6.56
C ALA A 201 -11.99 -26.01 -5.42
N GLU A 202 -11.39 -24.83 -5.33
CA GLU A 202 -10.51 -24.44 -4.21
C GLU A 202 -11.27 -24.22 -2.89
N GLY A 203 -12.60 -24.15 -2.91
CA GLY A 203 -13.43 -23.94 -1.72
C GLY A 203 -13.44 -22.49 -1.22
N LEU A 204 -13.10 -21.52 -2.07
CA LEU A 204 -13.09 -20.12 -1.69
C LEU A 204 -14.50 -19.60 -1.41
N LYS A 205 -14.61 -18.74 -0.39
CA LYS A 205 -15.85 -18.04 -0.04
C LYS A 205 -15.89 -16.67 -0.72
N LYS A 206 -17.11 -16.14 -0.95
CA LYS A 206 -17.39 -14.80 -1.51
C LYS A 206 -16.89 -14.57 -2.95
N ILE A 207 -16.75 -15.62 -3.75
CA ILE A 207 -16.21 -15.57 -5.13
C ILE A 207 -16.84 -14.47 -6.00
N SER A 208 -18.17 -14.39 -6.01
CA SER A 208 -18.92 -13.43 -6.84
C SER A 208 -18.72 -11.97 -6.43
N THR A 209 -18.51 -11.70 -5.14
CA THR A 209 -18.38 -10.33 -4.61
C THR A 209 -16.94 -9.87 -4.45
N THR A 210 -15.96 -10.75 -4.67
CA THR A 210 -14.52 -10.44 -4.58
C THR A 210 -13.84 -10.61 -5.94
N TYR A 211 -13.37 -11.81 -6.26
CA TYR A 211 -12.53 -12.10 -7.43
C TYR A 211 -13.24 -11.77 -8.75
N LEU A 212 -14.48 -12.26 -8.93
CA LEU A 212 -15.24 -12.02 -10.15
C LEU A 212 -15.71 -10.56 -10.24
N ALA A 213 -16.08 -9.96 -9.11
CA ALA A 213 -16.48 -8.55 -9.07
C ALA A 213 -15.34 -7.63 -9.49
N ALA A 214 -14.13 -7.85 -8.98
CA ALA A 214 -12.96 -7.03 -9.31
C ALA A 214 -12.65 -7.07 -10.82
N LEU A 215 -12.56 -8.28 -11.40
CA LEU A 215 -12.32 -8.45 -12.84
C LEU A 215 -13.46 -7.87 -13.68
N ASN A 216 -14.71 -8.12 -13.30
CA ASN A 216 -15.87 -7.53 -13.96
C ASN A 216 -15.82 -5.99 -13.92
N THR A 217 -15.43 -5.38 -12.80
CA THR A 217 -15.28 -3.93 -12.70
C THR A 217 -14.16 -3.41 -13.60
N LEU A 218 -13.01 -4.09 -13.68
CA LEU A 218 -11.91 -3.69 -14.56
C LEU A 218 -12.32 -3.76 -16.05
N TYR A 219 -13.00 -4.82 -16.48
CA TYR A 219 -13.49 -4.94 -17.85
C TYR A 219 -14.62 -3.96 -18.17
N ARG A 220 -15.50 -3.65 -17.21
CA ARG A 220 -16.51 -2.59 -17.37
C ARG A 220 -15.90 -1.20 -17.50
N PHE A 221 -14.83 -0.93 -16.74
CA PHE A 221 -14.02 0.27 -16.92
C PHE A 221 -13.41 0.31 -18.33
N GLY A 222 -12.79 -0.79 -18.76
CA GLY A 222 -12.24 -0.91 -20.12
C GLY A 222 -13.28 -0.61 -21.20
N LEU A 223 -14.46 -1.22 -21.11
CA LEU A 223 -15.57 -0.97 -22.05
C LEU A 223 -16.00 0.50 -22.09
N ARG A 224 -16.16 1.12 -20.92
CA ARG A 224 -16.58 2.52 -20.81
C ARG A 224 -15.56 3.46 -21.44
N ASP A 225 -14.27 3.15 -21.29
CA ASP A 225 -13.16 3.96 -21.78
C ASP A 225 -12.50 3.28 -23.00
N SER A 226 -13.30 2.58 -23.83
CA SER A 226 -12.85 1.68 -24.90
C SER A 226 -12.05 2.37 -25.99
N GLU A 227 -12.32 3.65 -26.29
CA GLU A 227 -11.51 4.46 -27.21
C GLU A 227 -10.04 4.55 -26.77
N THR A 228 -9.80 4.52 -25.46
CA THR A 228 -8.44 4.60 -24.92
C THR A 228 -7.89 3.20 -24.62
N THR A 229 -8.71 2.30 -24.07
CA THR A 229 -8.24 1.00 -23.59
C THR A 229 -8.25 -0.08 -24.68
N GLY A 230 -9.10 0.04 -25.69
CA GLY A 230 -9.32 -0.97 -26.73
C GLY A 230 -10.16 -2.16 -26.30
N ILE A 231 -10.59 -2.21 -25.03
CA ILE A 231 -11.43 -3.31 -24.54
C ILE A 231 -12.83 -3.15 -25.12
N ASN A 232 -13.24 -4.12 -25.93
CA ASN A 232 -14.52 -4.10 -26.65
C ASN A 232 -15.54 -5.12 -26.12
N ARG A 233 -15.16 -5.97 -25.17
CA ARG A 233 -16.04 -6.95 -24.53
C ARG A 233 -15.69 -7.15 -23.06
N ASN A 234 -16.65 -7.61 -22.28
CA ASN A 234 -16.45 -8.01 -20.88
C ASN A 234 -16.70 -9.52 -20.70
N PRO A 235 -15.64 -10.35 -20.61
CA PRO A 235 -15.77 -11.79 -20.40
C PRO A 235 -16.47 -12.19 -19.10
N PHE A 236 -16.44 -11.30 -18.10
CA PHE A 236 -16.98 -11.54 -16.75
C PHE A 236 -18.44 -11.12 -16.60
N GLU A 237 -19.04 -10.56 -17.66
CA GLU A 237 -20.42 -10.09 -17.60
C GLU A 237 -21.39 -11.25 -17.30
N GLY A 238 -22.20 -11.10 -16.25
CA GLY A 238 -23.15 -12.12 -15.80
C GLY A 238 -22.52 -13.39 -15.21
N VAL A 239 -21.19 -13.47 -15.08
CA VAL A 239 -20.53 -14.63 -14.46
C VAL A 239 -20.68 -14.54 -12.95
N LYS A 240 -21.36 -15.53 -12.36
CA LYS A 240 -21.59 -15.62 -10.91
C LYS A 240 -21.34 -17.05 -10.44
N ALA A 241 -20.66 -17.18 -9.30
CA ALA A 241 -20.56 -18.45 -8.60
C ALA A 241 -21.86 -18.71 -7.80
N PRO A 242 -22.45 -19.91 -7.88
CA PRO A 242 -23.56 -20.28 -7.02
C PRO A 242 -23.08 -20.32 -5.58
N GLN A 243 -23.43 -19.29 -4.80
CA GLN A 243 -23.13 -19.25 -3.37
C GLN A 243 -24.36 -19.72 -2.61
N LYS A 244 -24.35 -20.97 -2.14
CA LYS A 244 -25.31 -21.38 -1.11
C LYS A 244 -24.91 -20.69 0.18
N ALA A 245 -25.76 -19.79 0.68
CA ALA A 245 -25.64 -19.31 2.05
C ALA A 245 -25.86 -20.51 2.98
N VAL A 246 -24.81 -20.97 3.65
CA VAL A 246 -24.93 -22.04 4.64
C VAL A 246 -25.59 -21.44 5.88
N ALA A 247 -26.83 -21.82 6.15
CA ALA A 247 -27.54 -21.41 7.36
C ALA A 247 -26.69 -21.75 8.61
N GLY A 248 -26.64 -20.84 9.57
CA GLY A 248 -25.82 -21.00 10.80
C GLY A 248 -24.36 -20.55 10.69
N THR A 249 -23.87 -20.14 9.51
CA THR A 249 -22.48 -19.60 9.37
C THR A 249 -22.37 -18.09 9.62
N ARG A 250 -23.45 -17.43 10.02
CA ARG A 250 -23.41 -16.02 10.42
C ARG A 250 -22.66 -15.93 11.75
N ARG A 251 -21.72 -14.99 11.83
CA ARG A 251 -21.05 -14.64 13.09
C ARG A 251 -22.11 -14.24 14.12
N LEU A 252 -22.22 -15.00 15.20
CA LEU A 252 -23.10 -14.68 16.31
C LEU A 252 -22.50 -13.51 17.11
N PRO A 253 -23.34 -12.65 17.70
CA PRO A 253 -22.87 -11.67 18.65
C PRO A 253 -22.32 -12.38 19.89
N PHE A 254 -21.35 -11.77 20.56
CA PHE A 254 -20.90 -12.25 21.86
C PHE A 254 -22.02 -12.09 22.89
N THR A 255 -22.18 -13.10 23.72
CA THR A 255 -23.04 -13.05 24.90
C THR A 255 -22.40 -12.18 25.99
N ARG A 256 -23.20 -11.70 26.95
CA ARG A 256 -22.68 -10.90 28.07
C ARG A 256 -21.57 -11.62 28.87
N PRO A 257 -21.67 -12.93 29.18
CA PRO A 257 -20.59 -13.66 29.83
C PRO A 257 -19.30 -13.74 29.00
N GLU A 258 -19.40 -13.94 27.68
CA GLU A 258 -18.23 -13.96 26.79
C GLU A 258 -17.56 -12.58 26.71
N VAL A 259 -18.35 -11.50 26.64
CA VAL A 259 -17.80 -10.13 26.70
C VAL A 259 -17.10 -9.89 28.04
N ALA A 260 -17.72 -10.27 29.16
CA ALA A 260 -17.12 -10.13 30.49
C ALA A 260 -15.80 -10.90 30.60
N LEU A 261 -15.72 -12.10 30.03
CA LEU A 261 -14.51 -12.91 29.96
C LEU A 261 -13.40 -12.22 29.15
N ILE A 262 -13.73 -11.72 27.96
CA ILE A 262 -12.79 -11.01 27.08
C ILE A 262 -12.26 -9.74 27.77
N LEU A 263 -13.13 -8.93 28.36
CA LEU A 263 -12.75 -7.68 29.02
C LEU A 263 -11.91 -7.92 30.29
N SER A 264 -12.21 -9.00 31.02
CA SER A 264 -11.42 -9.42 32.19
C SER A 264 -10.03 -9.91 31.80
N ALA A 265 -9.91 -10.64 30.68
CA ALA A 265 -8.62 -11.05 30.14
C ALA A 265 -7.82 -9.83 29.64
N ALA A 266 -8.45 -8.96 28.85
CA ALA A 266 -7.84 -7.71 28.36
C ALA A 266 -7.27 -6.87 29.50
N ARG A 267 -7.95 -6.81 30.66
CA ARG A 267 -7.46 -6.03 31.82
C ARG A 267 -6.12 -6.52 32.38
N LYS A 268 -5.78 -7.80 32.17
CA LYS A 268 -4.54 -8.43 32.62
C LYS A 268 -3.41 -8.32 31.60
N GLU A 269 -3.70 -7.89 30.37
CA GLU A 269 -2.70 -7.73 29.33
C GLU A 269 -1.74 -6.56 29.65
N THR A 270 -0.47 -6.77 29.32
CA THR A 270 0.59 -5.76 29.48
C THR A 270 0.71 -4.86 28.24
N LEU A 271 0.37 -5.39 27.06
CA LEU A 271 0.34 -4.63 25.82
C LEU A 271 -0.86 -3.68 25.81
N ALA A 272 -0.59 -2.38 25.70
CA ALA A 272 -1.61 -1.32 25.77
C ALA A 272 -2.76 -1.52 24.78
N HIS A 273 -2.47 -1.95 23.55
CA HIS A 273 -3.49 -2.18 22.53
C HIS A 273 -4.40 -3.37 22.86
N LEU A 274 -3.88 -4.47 23.41
CA LEU A 274 -4.69 -5.61 23.84
C LEU A 274 -5.49 -5.28 25.10
N ARG A 275 -4.97 -4.39 25.96
CA ARG A 275 -5.64 -3.95 27.16
C ARG A 275 -6.77 -2.97 26.90
N TRP A 276 -6.55 -1.92 26.11
CA TRP A 276 -7.45 -0.79 26.03
C TRP A 276 -8.46 -0.88 24.89
N ILE A 277 -8.07 -1.42 23.73
CA ILE A 277 -8.95 -1.45 22.55
C ILE A 277 -10.22 -2.26 22.81
N PRO A 278 -10.19 -3.47 23.41
CA PRO A 278 -11.43 -4.24 23.66
C PRO A 278 -12.42 -3.48 24.56
N TRP A 279 -11.90 -2.78 25.58
CA TRP A 279 -12.72 -1.96 26.49
C TRP A 279 -13.39 -0.80 25.77
N LEU A 280 -12.62 -0.05 24.97
CA LEU A 280 -13.15 1.08 24.21
C LEU A 280 -14.17 0.63 23.16
N GLN A 281 -13.90 -0.46 22.43
CA GLN A 281 -14.83 -1.00 21.45
C GLN A 281 -16.13 -1.51 22.07
N ALA A 282 -16.04 -2.19 23.22
CA ALA A 282 -17.23 -2.70 23.92
C ALA A 282 -18.16 -1.57 24.38
N GLN A 283 -17.61 -0.40 24.72
CA GLN A 283 -18.38 0.74 25.23
C GLN A 283 -18.91 1.66 24.12
N THR A 284 -18.18 1.78 23.00
CA THR A 284 -18.49 2.74 21.93
C THR A 284 -19.16 2.11 20.72
N GLY A 285 -18.96 0.80 20.50
CA GLY A 285 -19.35 0.12 19.26
C GLY A 285 -18.47 0.46 18.05
N SER A 286 -17.38 1.21 18.23
CA SER A 286 -16.47 1.62 17.16
C SER A 286 -15.69 0.45 16.55
N ARG A 287 -15.27 0.61 15.30
CA ARG A 287 -14.37 -0.35 14.65
C ARG A 287 -12.98 -0.28 15.28
N VAL A 288 -12.26 -1.40 15.18
CA VAL A 288 -10.92 -1.53 15.76
C VAL A 288 -9.96 -0.48 15.20
N ALA A 289 -10.05 -0.20 13.90
CA ALA A 289 -9.20 0.79 13.24
C ALA A 289 -9.51 2.23 13.70
N GLU A 290 -10.79 2.53 13.99
CA GLU A 290 -11.20 3.86 14.48
C GLU A 290 -10.61 4.11 15.88
N ILE A 291 -10.69 3.13 16.78
CA ILE A 291 -10.10 3.22 18.12
C ILE A 291 -8.57 3.25 18.08
N ALA A 292 -7.95 2.45 17.21
CA ALA A 292 -6.50 2.38 17.11
C ALA A 292 -5.85 3.66 16.55
N GLN A 293 -6.62 4.49 15.85
CA GLN A 293 -6.18 5.77 15.30
C GLN A 293 -6.66 6.98 16.13
N LEU A 294 -7.34 6.73 17.26
CA LEU A 294 -7.81 7.79 18.13
C LEU A 294 -6.62 8.49 18.79
N TRP A 295 -6.60 9.82 18.75
CA TRP A 295 -5.61 10.66 19.41
C TRP A 295 -6.28 11.85 20.11
N ALA A 296 -5.54 12.55 20.97
CA ALA A 296 -6.09 13.44 22.00
C ALA A 296 -7.08 14.49 21.49
N THR A 297 -6.85 15.06 20.31
CA THR A 297 -7.70 16.13 19.74
C THR A 297 -9.04 15.62 19.19
N MET A 298 -9.23 14.30 19.11
CA MET A 298 -10.49 13.67 18.66
C MET A 298 -11.45 13.36 19.82
N VAL A 299 -11.07 13.68 21.06
CA VAL A 299 -11.93 13.52 22.24
C VAL A 299 -12.42 14.91 22.64
N ILE A 300 -13.72 15.15 22.44
CA ILE A 300 -14.42 16.42 22.74
C ILE A 300 -15.09 16.33 24.10
#